data_AF-A0A2Y9C498-F1
#
_entry.id   AF-A0A2Y9C498-F1
#
_cell.length_a   1.000
_cell.length_b   1.000
_cell.length_c   1.000
_cell.angle_alpha   90.00
_cell.angle_beta   90.00
_cell.angle_gamma   90.00
#
_symmetry.space_group_name_H-M   'P 1'
#
loop_
_entity.id
_entity.type
_entity.pdbx_description
1 polymer ?
#
loop_
_entity_poly.entity_id
_entity_poly.type
_entity_poly.pdbx_seq_one_letter_code
_entity_poly.pdbx_strand_id
1 'polypeptide(L)'
;MPDGPLIVQSDKTLLLEVDHPRSRDARRAIAPFAELERAPEHIHTYRLTPLGLWNARAAGHDAEQVVSALIDFSRYPVPHSLLVDVAETMDRYGRLRLVAHPAHGLVLESTDDAVLEEVLRSRKMAGLVGERLDPSTVVVHASERGQVKQVLVKLGWPAEDLAGYVDGEAHPIALEQDGWALRPYQEEAVDTFWHGGSGVVVLPCGAGKTLVGAGAMARSATTTLILVTNTVSARQWRDELLRRTTLTEDEIGEYSGARKEVRPVTIATYQVLTTKRKGLYPHLELLDARDWGLILYDEVHLLPAPIFRMTADLQARRRLGLTATLVREDGREDEVFSLIGPKRYDAPWKDIEAQGYIAPAECTEVRLTLPDSERMVYATAEAEDRYRLAATAGGKERVVEDIVRRHPGEQVLVIGQYLDQLEDLSARLDAPVITGATSVNQREQLFAQFRAGELPVLVVSKVANFSIDLPEASVAVQVSGSFGSRQEEAQRLGRLLRPKADGKTAHFYTVVTRDTVDQEFAAHRQRFLAEQGYSYRIVDAEDLTDTALPADS
;
A
#
# COMPACT_ATOMS: atom_id res chain seq x y z
N MET A 1 32.59 7.90 -22.35
CA MET A 1 31.86 8.69 -21.33
C MET A 1 31.17 7.71 -20.42
N PRO A 2 30.96 8.01 -19.13
CA PRO A 2 30.13 7.15 -18.30
C PRO A 2 28.73 7.08 -18.92
N ASP A 3 28.36 5.89 -19.38
CA ASP A 3 27.07 5.61 -20.02
C ASP A 3 26.21 4.81 -19.03
N GLY A 4 25.90 5.49 -17.94
CA GLY A 4 25.09 4.96 -16.86
C GLY A 4 23.59 5.25 -17.08
N PRO A 5 22.69 4.43 -16.52
CA PRO A 5 21.25 4.66 -16.60
C PRO A 5 20.73 5.78 -15.67
N LEU A 6 21.56 6.30 -14.74
CA LEU A 6 21.13 7.29 -13.74
C LEU A 6 21.53 8.72 -14.12
N ILE A 7 20.67 9.67 -13.82
CA ILE A 7 21.00 11.10 -13.75
C ILE A 7 20.87 11.51 -12.28
N VAL A 8 22.00 11.82 -11.65
CA VAL A 8 22.07 12.21 -10.24
C VAL A 8 22.07 13.73 -10.12
N GLN A 9 21.03 14.29 -9.51
CA GLN A 9 20.83 15.73 -9.37
C GLN A 9 21.27 16.22 -7.98
N SER A 10 21.69 17.48 -7.88
CA SER A 10 22.17 18.09 -6.63
C SER A 10 21.08 18.23 -5.55
N ASP A 11 19.81 18.17 -5.95
CA ASP A 11 18.64 18.23 -5.07
C ASP A 11 18.19 16.85 -4.56
N LYS A 12 19.10 15.85 -4.61
CA LYS A 12 18.88 14.47 -4.15
C LYS A 12 17.94 13.64 -5.04
N THR A 13 17.53 14.16 -6.20
CA THR A 13 16.76 13.40 -7.19
C THR A 13 17.67 12.47 -8.01
N LEU A 14 17.23 11.22 -8.21
CA LEU A 14 17.84 10.28 -9.14
C LEU A 14 16.83 9.93 -10.23
N LEU A 15 17.18 10.17 -11.49
CA LEU A 15 16.35 9.78 -12.63
C LEU A 15 16.96 8.54 -13.27
N LEU A 16 16.24 7.44 -13.26
CA LEU A 16 16.65 6.15 -13.80
C LEU A 16 15.95 5.88 -15.13
N GLU A 17 16.73 5.74 -16.20
CA GLU A 17 16.23 5.31 -17.50
C GLU A 17 15.95 3.81 -17.52
N VAL A 18 14.69 3.43 -17.75
CA VAL A 18 14.20 2.05 -17.64
C VAL A 18 14.73 1.19 -18.79
N ASP A 19 14.75 1.76 -20.00
CA ASP A 19 15.11 1.05 -21.24
C ASP A 19 16.64 0.82 -21.38
N HIS A 20 17.44 1.37 -20.48
CA HIS A 20 18.89 1.20 -20.51
C HIS A 20 19.30 -0.23 -20.08
N PRO A 21 20.28 -0.90 -20.74
CA PRO A 21 20.65 -2.28 -20.45
C PRO A 21 21.07 -2.56 -19.00
N ARG A 22 21.64 -1.56 -18.33
CA ARG A 22 22.06 -1.61 -16.91
C ARG A 22 21.01 -1.11 -15.91
N SER A 23 19.77 -0.84 -16.35
CA SER A 23 18.73 -0.23 -15.51
C SER A 23 18.37 -1.10 -14.29
N ARG A 24 18.26 -2.42 -14.48
CA ARG A 24 17.98 -3.39 -13.41
C ARG A 24 19.08 -3.40 -12.35
N ASP A 25 20.34 -3.40 -12.78
CA ASP A 25 21.48 -3.40 -11.87
C ASP A 25 21.56 -2.08 -11.09
N ALA A 26 21.34 -0.96 -11.77
CA ALA A 26 21.28 0.35 -11.13
C ALA A 26 20.15 0.44 -10.10
N ARG A 27 18.96 -0.07 -10.44
CA ARG A 27 17.82 -0.13 -9.52
C ARG A 27 18.17 -0.92 -8.25
N ARG A 28 18.76 -2.11 -8.41
CA ARG A 28 19.22 -2.93 -7.28
C ARG A 28 20.27 -2.22 -6.43
N ALA A 29 21.19 -1.51 -7.09
CA ALA A 29 22.26 -0.79 -6.40
C ALA A 29 21.74 0.38 -5.55
N ILE A 30 20.72 1.12 -6.02
CA ILE A 30 20.16 2.28 -5.30
C ILE A 30 19.02 1.93 -4.33
N ALA A 31 18.37 0.77 -4.52
CA ALA A 31 17.22 0.35 -3.71
C ALA A 31 17.44 0.41 -2.18
N PRO A 32 18.64 0.11 -1.63
CA PRO A 32 18.85 0.17 -0.18
C PRO A 32 18.76 1.58 0.42
N PHE A 33 19.01 2.63 -0.38
CA PHE A 33 19.20 3.99 0.12
C PHE A 33 18.39 5.08 -0.60
N ALA A 34 17.74 4.75 -1.71
CA ALA A 34 16.93 5.68 -2.49
C ALA A 34 15.46 5.24 -2.50
N GLU A 35 14.55 6.18 -2.25
CA GLU A 35 13.12 5.93 -2.24
C GLU A 35 12.51 6.22 -3.61
N LEU A 36 11.79 5.25 -4.18
CA LEU A 36 11.00 5.48 -5.40
C LEU A 36 9.89 6.51 -5.13
N GLU A 37 9.90 7.62 -5.86
CA GLU A 37 8.85 8.66 -5.85
C GLU A 37 7.85 8.46 -6.98
N ARG A 38 8.32 8.15 -8.19
CA ARG A 38 7.48 8.01 -9.41
C ARG A 38 8.04 6.93 -10.33
N ALA A 39 7.17 6.13 -10.94
CA ALA A 39 7.56 5.07 -11.88
C ALA A 39 6.80 5.15 -13.23
N PRO A 40 6.89 6.26 -13.96
CA PRO A 40 6.33 6.34 -15.31
C PRO A 40 7.16 5.50 -16.30
N GLU A 41 6.60 5.33 -17.49
CA GLU A 41 7.02 4.34 -18.51
C GLU A 41 8.52 4.28 -18.84
N HIS A 42 9.19 5.44 -18.97
CA HIS A 42 10.58 5.48 -19.44
C HIS A 42 11.60 5.92 -18.39
N ILE A 43 11.17 6.70 -17.39
CA ILE A 43 12.07 7.33 -16.42
C ILE A 43 11.50 7.18 -15.02
N HIS A 44 12.13 6.36 -14.19
CA HIS A 44 11.77 6.28 -12.78
C HIS A 44 12.47 7.38 -12.00
N THR A 45 11.75 8.02 -11.07
CA THR A 45 12.28 9.06 -10.18
C THR A 45 12.44 8.49 -8.79
N TYR A 46 13.67 8.50 -8.27
CA TYR A 46 13.99 8.17 -6.89
C TYR A 46 14.50 9.41 -6.15
N ARG A 47 14.43 9.38 -4.82
CA ARG A 47 14.93 10.43 -3.94
C ARG A 47 15.87 9.84 -2.91
N LEU A 48 17.03 10.47 -2.72
CA LEU A 48 17.87 10.20 -1.56
C LEU A 48 17.28 10.94 -0.36
N THR A 49 16.87 10.17 0.65
CA THR A 49 16.35 10.71 1.92
C THR A 49 17.37 10.43 3.03
N PRO A 50 17.47 11.29 4.07
CA PRO A 50 18.30 10.97 5.23
C PRO A 50 17.92 9.63 5.87
N LEU A 51 16.61 9.34 5.93
CA LEU A 51 16.10 8.08 6.44
C LEU A 51 16.57 6.88 5.60
N GLY A 52 16.48 6.96 4.27
CA GLY A 52 16.98 5.93 3.35
C GLY A 52 18.47 5.66 3.53
N LEU A 53 19.29 6.72 3.63
CA LEU A 53 20.72 6.61 3.87
C LEU A 53 21.05 5.95 5.22
N TRP A 54 20.33 6.32 6.28
CA TRP A 54 20.49 5.71 7.60
C TRP A 54 20.02 4.25 7.62
N ASN A 55 18.96 3.91 6.89
CA ASN A 55 18.50 2.53 6.77
C ASN A 55 19.51 1.65 6.01
N ALA A 56 20.11 2.19 4.96
CA ALA A 56 21.20 1.52 4.24
C ALA A 56 22.37 1.26 5.19
N ARG A 57 22.72 2.25 6.02
CA ARG A 57 23.77 2.11 7.03
C ARG A 57 23.44 1.02 8.06
N ALA A 58 22.20 1.00 8.56
CA ALA A 58 21.69 -0.04 9.45
C ALA A 58 21.72 -1.44 8.82
N ALA A 59 21.53 -1.53 7.50
CA ALA A 59 21.58 -2.79 6.74
C ALA A 59 23.01 -3.24 6.39
N GLY A 60 24.03 -2.52 6.87
CA GLY A 60 25.43 -2.86 6.66
C GLY A 60 26.10 -2.19 5.47
N HIS A 61 25.40 -1.28 4.76
CA HIS A 61 26.03 -0.50 3.70
C HIS A 61 26.87 0.64 4.28
N ASP A 62 28.04 0.90 3.72
CA ASP A 62 28.83 2.09 4.07
C ASP A 62 28.65 3.22 3.06
N ALA A 63 29.15 4.41 3.40
CA ALA A 63 29.05 5.57 2.53
C ALA A 63 29.83 5.39 1.22
N GLU A 64 30.92 4.62 1.24
CA GLU A 64 31.73 4.35 0.05
C GLU A 64 30.95 3.53 -0.98
N GLN A 65 30.24 2.49 -0.54
CA GLN A 65 29.36 1.69 -1.38
C GLN A 65 28.23 2.52 -2.01
N VAL A 66 27.59 3.39 -1.23
CA VAL A 66 26.52 4.28 -1.73
C VAL A 66 27.08 5.26 -2.76
N VAL A 67 28.22 5.89 -2.46
CA VAL A 67 28.90 6.81 -3.37
C VAL A 67 29.36 6.10 -4.65
N SER A 68 29.93 4.91 -4.55
CA SER A 68 30.33 4.08 -5.69
C SER A 68 29.13 3.78 -6.57
N ALA A 69 28.01 3.32 -6.00
CA ALA A 69 26.80 3.04 -6.75
C ALA A 69 26.28 4.27 -7.52
N LEU A 70 26.29 5.46 -6.90
CA LEU A 70 25.90 6.69 -7.58
C LEU A 70 26.85 7.04 -8.73
N ILE A 71 28.16 6.86 -8.56
CA ILE A 71 29.16 7.17 -9.60
C ILE A 71 29.11 6.16 -10.75
N ASP A 72 29.08 4.85 -10.43
CA ASP A 72 29.19 3.74 -11.37
C ASP A 72 28.03 3.63 -12.36
N PHE A 73 26.86 4.12 -11.94
CA PHE A 73 25.63 4.09 -12.72
C PHE A 73 25.19 5.48 -13.22
N SER A 74 25.91 6.56 -12.91
CA SER A 74 25.54 7.89 -13.41
C SER A 74 26.01 8.14 -14.84
N ARG A 75 25.13 8.72 -15.67
CA ARG A 75 25.42 9.22 -17.02
C ARG A 75 26.28 10.48 -17.00
N TYR A 76 26.10 11.31 -15.98
CA TYR A 76 26.80 12.59 -15.83
C TYR A 76 27.66 12.57 -14.56
N PRO A 77 28.71 13.41 -14.45
CA PRO A 77 29.44 13.56 -13.21
C PRO A 77 28.51 13.88 -12.04
N VAL A 78 28.59 13.09 -10.97
CA VAL A 78 27.77 13.29 -9.77
C VAL A 78 28.22 14.59 -9.07
N PRO A 79 27.29 15.48 -8.64
CA PRO A 79 27.65 16.68 -7.92
C PRO A 79 28.45 16.36 -6.66
N HIS A 80 29.65 16.94 -6.52
CA HIS A 80 30.52 16.66 -5.37
C HIS A 80 29.87 17.01 -4.03
N SER A 81 29.10 18.10 -3.98
CA SER A 81 28.36 18.51 -2.78
C SER A 81 27.37 17.44 -2.31
N LEU A 82 26.77 16.68 -3.23
CA LEU A 82 25.86 15.58 -2.89
C LEU A 82 26.63 14.41 -2.28
N LEU A 83 27.80 14.06 -2.83
CA LEU A 83 28.62 12.97 -2.30
C LEU A 83 29.09 13.25 -0.86
N VAL A 84 29.47 14.50 -0.58
CA VAL A 84 29.83 14.94 0.78
C VAL A 84 28.63 14.84 1.71
N ASP A 85 27.46 15.35 1.30
CA ASP A 85 26.23 15.30 2.09
C ASP A 85 25.77 13.85 2.40
N VAL A 86 25.91 12.93 1.44
CA VAL A 86 25.63 11.50 1.65
C VAL A 86 26.54 10.92 2.74
N ALA A 87 27.85 11.16 2.65
CA ALA A 87 28.81 10.67 3.63
C ALA A 87 28.56 11.26 5.02
N GLU A 88 28.37 12.58 5.12
CA GLU A 88 28.07 13.27 6.38
C GLU A 88 26.75 12.80 7.00
N THR A 89 25.74 12.52 6.17
CA THR A 89 24.45 12.03 6.66
C THR A 89 24.59 10.61 7.22
N MET A 90 25.25 9.70 6.50
CA MET A 90 25.43 8.31 6.94
C MET A 90 26.31 8.20 8.20
N ASP A 91 27.29 9.08 8.36
CA ASP A 91 28.19 9.12 9.54
C ASP A 91 27.47 9.50 10.84
N ARG A 92 26.25 10.05 10.77
CA ARG A 92 25.43 10.30 11.97
C ARG A 92 24.86 9.04 12.57
N TYR A 93 24.71 7.97 11.78
CA TYR A 93 24.18 6.70 12.26
C TYR A 93 25.21 5.93 13.08
N GLY A 94 24.80 5.40 14.24
CA GLY A 94 25.67 4.65 15.13
C GLY A 94 26.45 5.48 16.14
N ARG A 95 26.35 6.82 16.07
CA ARG A 95 26.85 7.72 17.13
C ARG A 95 26.04 7.61 18.42
N LEU A 96 24.75 7.29 18.27
CA LEU A 96 23.85 6.94 19.36
C LEU A 96 23.46 5.47 19.21
N ARG A 97 23.43 4.73 20.32
CA ARG A 97 23.14 3.30 20.35
C ARG A 97 22.15 2.99 21.45
N LEU A 98 21.07 2.29 21.11
CA LEU A 98 20.18 1.70 22.10
C LEU A 98 20.66 0.28 22.40
N VAL A 99 21.06 0.01 23.64
CA VAL A 99 21.59 -1.29 24.05
C VAL A 99 20.85 -1.81 25.28
N ALA A 100 20.80 -3.14 25.42
CA ALA A 100 20.32 -3.79 26.62
C ALA A 100 21.45 -3.85 27.67
N HIS A 101 21.33 -3.03 28.72
CA HIS A 101 22.23 -2.99 29.85
C HIS A 101 21.83 -4.01 30.94
N PRO A 102 22.75 -4.89 31.40
CA PRO A 102 22.44 -5.97 32.34
C PRO A 102 21.79 -5.52 33.67
N ALA A 103 22.15 -4.33 34.16
CA ALA A 103 21.67 -3.80 35.44
C ALA A 103 20.59 -2.71 35.33
N HIS A 104 20.44 -2.09 34.15
CA HIS A 104 19.63 -0.87 33.98
C HIS A 104 18.56 -1.01 32.89
N GLY A 105 18.41 -2.18 32.28
CA GLY A 105 17.43 -2.41 31.24
C GLY A 105 17.86 -1.76 29.93
N LEU A 106 17.07 -0.86 29.37
CA LEU A 106 17.40 -0.19 28.12
C LEU A 106 18.19 1.10 28.39
N VAL A 107 19.30 1.31 27.69
CA VAL A 107 20.08 2.55 27.78
C VAL A 107 20.37 3.10 26.38
N LEU A 108 20.54 4.42 26.31
CA LEU A 108 21.06 5.13 25.15
C LEU A 108 22.52 5.49 25.43
N GLU A 109 23.43 4.84 24.71
CA GLU A 109 24.86 5.09 24.72
C GLU A 109 25.23 6.02 23.56
N SER A 110 26.26 6.84 23.73
CA SER A 110 26.81 7.69 22.69
C SER A 110 28.30 7.47 22.52
N THR A 111 28.79 7.51 21.29
CA THR A 111 30.23 7.63 21.00
C THR A 111 30.67 9.10 20.90
N ASP A 112 29.72 10.04 21.02
CA ASP A 112 29.92 11.49 20.90
C ASP A 112 29.10 12.20 21.99
N ASP A 113 29.77 12.61 23.07
CA ASP A 113 29.14 13.23 24.23
C ASP A 113 28.40 14.53 23.87
N ALA A 114 28.87 15.27 22.86
CA ALA A 114 28.26 16.51 22.44
C ALA A 114 26.90 16.26 21.78
N VAL A 115 26.81 15.20 20.95
CA VAL A 115 25.55 14.77 20.32
C VAL A 115 24.55 14.31 21.39
N LEU A 116 25.00 13.57 22.40
CA LEU A 116 24.12 13.16 23.49
C LEU A 116 23.55 14.37 24.24
N GLU A 117 24.37 15.39 24.54
CA GLU A 117 23.88 16.61 25.18
C GLU A 117 22.93 17.43 24.33
N GLU A 118 23.19 17.50 23.02
CA GLU A 118 22.30 18.16 22.08
C GLU A 118 20.91 17.52 22.11
N VAL A 119 20.87 16.19 22.03
CA VAL A 119 19.64 15.41 22.05
C VAL A 119 18.91 15.54 23.39
N LEU A 120 19.62 15.38 24.51
CA LEU A 120 19.03 15.42 25.86
C LEU A 120 18.45 16.80 26.22
N ARG A 121 18.98 17.88 25.66
CA ARG A 121 18.43 19.24 25.84
C ARG A 121 17.14 19.47 25.07
N SER A 122 16.82 18.64 24.09
CA SER A 122 15.58 18.75 23.35
C SER A 122 14.37 18.53 24.26
N ARG A 123 13.42 19.48 24.25
CA ARG A 123 12.15 19.32 24.98
C ARG A 123 11.38 18.06 24.57
N LYS A 124 11.63 17.52 23.37
CA LYS A 124 11.01 16.29 22.86
C LYS A 124 11.53 15.02 23.53
N MET A 125 12.73 15.06 24.13
CA MET A 125 13.32 13.95 24.88
C MET A 125 12.89 13.92 26.35
N ALA A 126 12.31 15.01 26.85
CA ALA A 126 11.87 15.10 28.24
C ALA A 126 10.79 14.05 28.54
N GLY A 127 11.03 13.23 29.57
CA GLY A 127 10.14 12.14 29.98
C GLY A 127 10.36 10.80 29.26
N LEU A 128 11.21 10.75 28.23
CA LEU A 128 11.56 9.50 27.53
C LEU A 128 12.82 8.84 28.10
N VAL A 129 13.66 9.65 28.74
CA VAL A 129 14.93 9.28 29.36
C VAL A 129 14.86 9.42 30.87
N GLY A 130 15.55 8.52 31.57
CA GLY A 130 15.64 8.46 33.02
C GLY A 130 16.93 9.09 33.55
N GLU A 131 17.49 8.44 34.57
CA GLU A 131 18.75 8.88 35.19
C GLU A 131 19.92 8.80 34.22
N ARG A 132 20.82 9.78 34.30
CA ARG A 132 22.09 9.76 33.58
C ARG A 132 23.08 8.91 34.36
N LEU A 133 23.62 7.87 33.73
CA LEU A 133 24.57 6.95 34.36
C LEU A 133 25.99 7.53 34.30
N ASP A 134 26.37 8.09 33.16
CA ASP A 134 27.70 8.66 32.90
C ASP A 134 27.64 9.73 31.77
N PRO A 135 28.77 10.36 31.38
CA PRO A 135 28.76 11.37 30.31
C PRO A 135 28.23 10.89 28.96
N SER A 136 28.38 9.59 28.67
CA SER A 136 28.03 8.95 27.39
C SER A 136 26.76 8.08 27.47
N THR A 137 26.17 7.87 28.65
CA THR A 137 25.08 6.91 28.83
C THR A 137 23.92 7.47 29.66
N VAL A 138 22.70 7.27 29.16
CA VAL A 138 21.45 7.62 29.85
C VAL A 138 20.47 6.45 29.83
N VAL A 139 19.75 6.26 30.93
CA VAL A 139 18.68 5.25 30.99
C VAL A 139 17.54 5.66 30.06
N VAL A 140 16.99 4.69 29.33
CA VAL A 140 15.78 4.86 28.52
C VAL A 140 14.69 3.98 29.07
N HIS A 141 13.49 4.52 29.19
CA HIS A 141 12.34 3.69 29.55
C HIS A 141 12.04 2.72 28.41
N ALA A 142 11.97 1.41 28.70
CA ALA A 142 11.81 0.38 27.67
C ALA A 142 10.53 0.57 26.83
N SER A 143 9.44 1.06 27.44
CA SER A 143 8.18 1.44 26.78
C SER A 143 8.33 2.61 25.80
N GLU A 144 9.33 3.48 26.01
CA GLU A 144 9.56 4.70 25.23
C GLU A 144 10.59 4.49 24.10
N ARG A 145 11.13 3.27 23.94
CA ARG A 145 12.22 2.95 22.99
C ARG A 145 12.02 3.53 21.60
N GLY A 146 10.86 3.31 20.99
CA GLY A 146 10.63 3.81 19.63
C GLY A 146 10.20 5.27 19.61
N GLN A 147 9.59 5.83 20.66
CA GLN A 147 9.40 7.28 20.76
C GLN A 147 10.75 8.01 20.84
N VAL A 148 11.72 7.47 21.57
CA VAL A 148 13.11 7.93 21.54
C VAL A 148 13.67 7.85 20.12
N LYS A 149 13.57 6.71 19.44
CA LYS A 149 14.04 6.58 18.03
C LYS A 149 13.41 7.61 17.10
N GLN A 150 12.11 7.86 17.21
CA GLN A 150 11.42 8.85 16.40
C GLN A 150 11.91 10.27 16.67
N VAL A 151 12.10 10.63 17.94
CA VAL A 151 12.62 11.94 18.34
C VAL A 151 14.04 12.10 17.83
N LEU A 152 14.88 11.08 17.99
CA LEU A 152 16.25 11.01 17.49
C LEU A 152 16.35 11.21 15.97
N VAL A 153 15.52 10.50 15.19
CA VAL A 153 15.43 10.68 13.73
C VAL A 153 15.00 12.12 13.38
N LYS A 154 14.02 12.68 14.08
CA LYS A 154 13.56 14.07 13.88
C LYS A 154 14.59 15.12 14.28
N LEU A 155 15.51 14.79 15.18
CA LEU A 155 16.64 15.63 15.57
C LEU A 155 17.85 15.45 14.65
N GLY A 156 17.80 14.51 13.71
CA GLY A 156 18.88 14.25 12.76
C GLY A 156 19.98 13.33 13.28
N TRP A 157 19.75 12.63 14.39
CA TRP A 157 20.70 11.75 15.07
C TRP A 157 20.07 10.37 15.30
N PRO A 158 19.91 9.53 14.26
CA PRO A 158 19.29 8.21 14.41
C PRO A 158 20.14 7.31 15.32
N ALA A 159 19.48 6.60 16.24
CA ALA A 159 20.16 5.58 17.04
C ALA A 159 20.23 4.24 16.29
N GLU A 160 21.39 3.60 16.38
CA GLU A 160 21.56 2.18 16.09
C GLU A 160 20.93 1.36 17.20
N ASP A 161 20.15 0.35 16.85
CA ASP A 161 19.32 -0.37 17.82
C ASP A 161 19.83 -1.78 18.04
N LEU A 162 20.72 -1.91 19.01
CA LEU A 162 21.44 -3.14 19.36
C LEU A 162 20.78 -3.89 20.53
N ALA A 163 19.73 -3.33 21.14
CA ALA A 163 19.00 -3.95 22.23
C ALA A 163 18.20 -5.21 21.82
N GLY A 164 18.25 -5.62 20.54
CA GLY A 164 17.57 -6.80 20.00
C GLY A 164 16.05 -6.64 19.95
N TYR A 165 15.37 -7.61 19.33
CA TYR A 165 13.92 -7.77 19.46
C TYR A 165 13.64 -8.68 20.65
N VAL A 166 12.50 -8.52 21.30
CA VAL A 166 12.00 -9.57 22.20
C VAL A 166 11.54 -10.71 21.29
N ASP A 167 12.24 -11.84 21.34
CA ASP A 167 11.79 -13.06 20.67
C ASP A 167 10.49 -13.49 21.35
N GLY A 168 9.37 -13.31 20.66
CA GLY A 168 8.05 -13.68 21.19
C GLY A 168 7.89 -15.19 21.34
N GLU A 169 6.73 -15.60 21.85
CA GLU A 169 6.38 -17.01 22.04
C GLU A 169 6.56 -17.79 20.72
N ALA A 170 7.41 -18.83 20.75
CA ALA A 170 7.65 -19.68 19.60
C ALA A 170 6.38 -20.46 19.22
N HIS A 171 6.08 -20.50 17.92
CA HIS A 171 4.94 -21.21 17.37
C HIS A 171 5.31 -21.70 15.97
N PRO A 172 5.48 -23.03 15.77
CA PRO A 172 5.87 -23.58 14.48
C PRO A 172 4.85 -23.24 13.39
N ILE A 173 5.28 -22.51 12.38
CA ILE A 173 4.51 -22.21 11.18
C ILE A 173 5.42 -22.49 9.99
N ALA A 174 4.98 -23.31 9.04
CA ALA A 174 5.69 -23.52 7.78
C ALA A 174 4.74 -23.28 6.59
N LEU A 175 5.31 -22.94 5.44
CA LEU A 175 4.54 -22.85 4.19
C LEU A 175 4.30 -24.25 3.63
N GLU A 176 3.07 -24.55 3.24
CA GLU A 176 2.72 -25.79 2.53
C GLU A 176 2.81 -25.56 1.02
N GLN A 177 3.99 -25.78 0.45
CA GLN A 177 4.31 -25.47 -0.95
C GLN A 177 4.03 -26.64 -1.92
N ASP A 178 2.94 -27.39 -1.72
CA ASP A 178 2.56 -28.44 -2.66
C ASP A 178 1.87 -27.84 -3.90
N GLY A 179 2.51 -27.96 -5.07
CA GLY A 179 2.01 -27.41 -6.33
C GLY A 179 2.08 -25.88 -6.47
N TRP A 180 2.71 -25.16 -5.53
CA TRP A 180 2.95 -23.72 -5.63
C TRP A 180 4.19 -23.29 -4.83
N ALA A 181 4.79 -22.16 -5.18
CA ALA A 181 5.88 -21.55 -4.43
C ALA A 181 5.70 -20.03 -4.36
N LEU A 182 6.41 -19.37 -3.44
CA LEU A 182 6.50 -17.93 -3.44
C LEU A 182 7.17 -17.47 -4.75
N ARG A 183 6.69 -16.37 -5.30
CA ARG A 183 7.29 -15.76 -6.50
C ARG A 183 8.64 -15.11 -6.09
N PRO A 184 9.61 -14.95 -7.01
CA PRO A 184 10.93 -14.42 -6.66
C PRO A 184 10.89 -13.07 -5.93
N TYR A 185 10.03 -12.14 -6.37
CA TYR A 185 9.87 -10.84 -5.71
C TYR A 185 9.22 -10.95 -4.31
N GLN A 186 8.41 -11.99 -4.06
CA GLN A 186 7.81 -12.25 -2.75
C GLN A 186 8.85 -12.81 -1.79
N GLU A 187 9.70 -13.71 -2.25
CA GLU A 187 10.84 -14.21 -1.47
C GLU A 187 11.80 -13.08 -1.11
N GLU A 188 12.17 -12.24 -2.09
CA GLU A 188 12.99 -11.05 -1.87
C GLU A 188 12.36 -10.08 -0.86
N ALA A 189 11.04 -9.87 -0.91
CA ALA A 189 10.33 -9.05 0.06
C ALA A 189 10.41 -9.63 1.48
N VAL A 190 10.24 -10.95 1.64
CA VAL A 190 10.36 -11.64 2.93
C VAL A 190 11.80 -11.56 3.46
N ASP A 191 12.79 -11.82 2.61
CA ASP A 191 14.22 -11.71 2.95
C ASP A 191 14.56 -10.31 3.43
N THR A 192 14.20 -9.29 2.65
CA THR A 192 14.55 -7.90 2.94
C THR A 192 13.87 -7.42 4.22
N PHE A 193 12.62 -7.81 4.44
CA PHE A 193 11.93 -7.56 5.72
C PHE A 193 12.65 -8.23 6.89
N TRP A 194 12.99 -9.52 6.77
CA TRP A 194 13.55 -10.31 7.87
C TRP A 194 14.90 -9.76 8.37
N HIS A 195 15.78 -9.39 7.44
CA HIS A 195 17.06 -8.75 7.76
C HIS A 195 16.87 -7.36 8.37
N GLY A 196 15.85 -6.61 7.92
CA GLY A 196 15.54 -5.27 8.42
C GLY A 196 14.81 -5.24 9.78
N GLY A 197 14.25 -6.37 10.22
CA GLY A 197 13.60 -6.53 11.52
C GLY A 197 12.21 -5.92 11.66
N SER A 198 12.01 -4.68 11.20
CA SER A 198 10.68 -4.08 11.09
C SER A 198 10.61 -3.12 9.92
N GLY A 199 9.44 -3.00 9.30
CA GLY A 199 9.19 -2.04 8.25
C GLY A 199 8.04 -2.39 7.32
N VAL A 200 7.91 -1.61 6.26
CA VAL A 200 6.78 -1.67 5.33
C VAL A 200 7.21 -2.28 4.01
N VAL A 201 6.44 -3.25 3.54
CA VAL A 201 6.53 -3.86 2.23
C VAL A 201 5.39 -3.33 1.37
N VAL A 202 5.74 -2.66 0.28
CA VAL A 202 4.80 -2.10 -0.68
C VAL A 202 4.68 -3.06 -1.86
N LEU A 203 3.49 -3.63 -2.02
CA LEU A 203 3.18 -4.56 -3.09
C LEU A 203 1.81 -4.24 -3.67
N PRO A 204 1.69 -4.15 -5.01
CA PRO A 204 0.43 -3.82 -5.64
C PRO A 204 -0.66 -4.86 -5.35
N CYS A 205 -1.92 -4.47 -5.57
CA CYS A 205 -3.03 -5.40 -5.47
C CYS A 205 -2.83 -6.60 -6.41
N GLY A 206 -3.22 -7.79 -5.96
CA GLY A 206 -2.99 -9.03 -6.71
C GLY A 206 -1.56 -9.57 -6.65
N ALA A 207 -0.56 -8.81 -6.18
CA ALA A 207 0.83 -9.26 -6.08
C ALA A 207 1.07 -10.29 -4.96
N GLY A 208 0.06 -10.63 -4.17
CA GLY A 208 0.16 -11.62 -3.09
C GLY A 208 0.73 -11.07 -1.77
N LYS A 209 0.26 -9.89 -1.32
CA LYS A 209 0.58 -9.32 0.02
C LYS A 209 0.40 -10.34 1.14
N THR A 210 -0.72 -11.07 1.14
CA THR A 210 -1.02 -12.11 2.12
C THR A 210 0.01 -13.24 2.11
N LEU A 211 0.53 -13.64 0.93
CA LEU A 211 1.57 -14.67 0.81
C LEU A 211 2.92 -14.19 1.38
N VAL A 212 3.26 -12.93 1.19
CA VAL A 212 4.45 -12.33 1.83
C VAL A 212 4.28 -12.29 3.35
N GLY A 213 3.09 -11.96 3.84
CA GLY A 213 2.77 -12.06 5.26
C GLY A 213 2.91 -13.48 5.80
N ALA A 214 2.36 -14.47 5.11
CA ALA A 214 2.49 -15.89 5.47
C ALA A 214 3.97 -16.35 5.44
N GLY A 215 4.75 -15.91 4.44
CA GLY A 215 6.18 -16.19 4.37
C GLY A 215 6.98 -15.57 5.52
N ALA A 216 6.64 -14.35 5.92
CA ALA A 216 7.22 -13.70 7.10
C ALA A 216 6.84 -14.44 8.39
N MET A 217 5.60 -14.91 8.52
CA MET A 217 5.15 -15.73 9.65
C MET A 217 5.91 -17.06 9.73
N ALA A 218 6.04 -17.76 8.60
CA ALA A 218 6.77 -19.02 8.53
C ALA A 218 8.26 -18.85 8.89
N ARG A 219 8.87 -17.74 8.48
CA ARG A 219 10.25 -17.41 8.84
C ARG A 219 10.42 -17.00 10.29
N SER A 220 9.40 -16.34 10.86
CA SER A 220 9.39 -15.97 12.27
C SER A 220 9.21 -17.18 13.18
N ALA A 221 8.34 -18.12 12.80
CA ALA A 221 7.96 -19.29 13.62
C ALA A 221 7.59 -18.89 15.06
N THR A 222 6.83 -17.81 15.19
CA THR A 222 6.35 -17.26 16.46
C THR A 222 4.85 -16.97 16.40
N THR A 223 4.23 -16.77 17.55
CA THR A 223 2.88 -16.23 17.64
C THR A 223 2.78 -14.90 16.88
N THR A 224 1.65 -14.70 16.21
CA THR A 224 1.47 -13.56 15.29
C THR A 224 0.12 -12.88 15.53
N LEU A 225 0.15 -11.55 15.65
CA LEU A 225 -1.04 -10.70 15.64
C LEU A 225 -1.17 -10.02 14.28
N ILE A 226 -2.28 -10.27 13.58
CA ILE A 226 -2.58 -9.69 12.27
C ILE A 226 -3.69 -8.66 12.44
N LEU A 227 -3.42 -7.40 12.09
CA LEU A 227 -4.37 -6.30 12.17
C LEU A 227 -4.89 -5.96 10.78
N VAL A 228 -6.21 -6.03 10.61
CA VAL A 228 -6.89 -5.83 9.33
C VAL A 228 -7.98 -4.76 9.42
N THR A 229 -8.47 -4.32 8.27
CA THR A 229 -9.44 -3.23 8.17
C THR A 229 -10.85 -3.63 8.63
N ASN A 230 -11.28 -4.84 8.27
CA ASN A 230 -12.65 -5.31 8.51
C ASN A 230 -12.70 -6.85 8.64
N THR A 231 -13.88 -7.35 9.03
CA THR A 231 -14.11 -8.80 9.25
C THR A 231 -14.05 -9.63 7.98
N VAL A 232 -14.24 -9.03 6.80
CA VAL A 232 -14.12 -9.75 5.53
C VAL A 232 -12.65 -10.02 5.22
N SER A 233 -11.79 -9.03 5.40
CA SER A 233 -10.34 -9.17 5.29
C SER A 233 -9.83 -10.19 6.31
N ALA A 234 -10.39 -10.20 7.53
CA ALA A 234 -10.02 -11.19 8.55
C ALA A 234 -10.30 -12.64 8.08
N ARG A 235 -11.47 -12.88 7.48
CA ARG A 235 -11.81 -14.19 6.92
C ARG A 235 -10.93 -14.57 5.74
N GLN A 236 -10.65 -13.63 4.83
CA GLN A 236 -9.73 -13.87 3.70
C GLN A 236 -8.33 -14.26 4.18
N TRP A 237 -7.80 -13.57 5.19
CA TRP A 237 -6.53 -13.94 5.82
C TRP A 237 -6.59 -15.34 6.44
N ARG A 238 -7.64 -15.65 7.20
CA ARG A 238 -7.82 -16.99 7.79
C ARG A 238 -7.80 -18.08 6.72
N ASP A 239 -8.61 -17.93 5.68
CA ASP A 239 -8.75 -18.93 4.63
C ASP A 239 -7.44 -19.11 3.85
N GLU A 240 -6.71 -18.03 3.57
CA GLU A 240 -5.41 -18.12 2.90
C GLU A 240 -4.34 -18.75 3.78
N LEU A 241 -4.29 -18.43 5.08
CA LEU A 241 -3.36 -19.07 6.01
C LEU A 241 -3.60 -20.58 6.12
N LEU A 242 -4.86 -21.02 6.24
CA LEU A 242 -5.21 -22.44 6.27
C LEU A 242 -4.87 -23.16 4.97
N ARG A 243 -4.91 -22.47 3.82
CA ARG A 243 -4.57 -23.05 2.52
C ARG A 243 -3.07 -23.13 2.23
N ARG A 244 -2.27 -22.23 2.83
CA ARG A 244 -0.88 -21.97 2.41
C ARG A 244 0.15 -22.29 3.49
N THR A 245 -0.29 -22.63 4.70
CA THR A 245 0.58 -22.88 5.85
C THR A 245 0.14 -24.14 6.58
N THR A 246 1.01 -24.63 7.46
CA THR A 246 0.74 -25.79 8.33
C THR A 246 -0.25 -25.51 9.48
N LEU A 247 -0.82 -24.30 9.54
CA LEU A 247 -1.74 -23.90 10.61
C LEU A 247 -3.08 -24.62 10.51
N THR A 248 -3.62 -25.00 11.66
CA THR A 248 -4.95 -25.59 11.79
C THR A 248 -6.00 -24.55 12.19
N GLU A 249 -7.28 -24.90 12.03
CA GLU A 249 -8.39 -24.02 12.39
C GLU A 249 -8.38 -23.58 13.86
N ASP A 250 -7.86 -24.42 14.76
CA ASP A 250 -7.78 -24.15 16.19
C ASP A 250 -6.61 -23.21 16.56
N GLU A 251 -5.66 -23.00 15.67
CA GLU A 251 -4.51 -22.13 15.92
C GLU A 251 -4.77 -20.68 15.52
N ILE A 252 -5.86 -20.44 14.75
CA ILE A 252 -6.23 -19.13 14.22
C ILE A 252 -7.49 -18.59 14.91
N GLY A 253 -7.34 -17.51 15.67
CA GLY A 253 -8.42 -16.79 16.34
C GLY A 253 -8.88 -15.54 15.61
N GLU A 254 -10.17 -15.20 15.72
CA GLU A 254 -10.71 -13.92 15.26
C GLU A 254 -11.06 -13.01 16.44
N TYR A 255 -10.50 -11.79 16.43
CA TYR A 255 -10.79 -10.75 17.42
C TYR A 255 -11.47 -9.55 16.75
N SER A 256 -12.80 -9.62 16.66
CA SER A 256 -13.66 -8.62 16.06
C SER A 256 -14.72 -8.09 17.04
N GLY A 257 -15.63 -7.23 16.57
CA GLY A 257 -16.77 -6.80 17.41
C GLY A 257 -17.72 -7.95 17.74
N ALA A 258 -17.75 -8.99 16.91
CA ALA A 258 -18.63 -10.14 17.03
C ALA A 258 -17.98 -11.35 17.71
N ARG A 259 -16.66 -11.56 17.52
CA ARG A 259 -15.90 -12.70 18.05
C ARG A 259 -14.69 -12.21 18.83
N LYS A 260 -14.32 -12.88 19.92
CA LYS A 260 -13.22 -12.47 20.80
C LYS A 260 -12.36 -13.67 21.16
N GLU A 261 -11.74 -14.24 20.15
CA GLU A 261 -10.93 -15.44 20.28
C GLU A 261 -9.46 -15.07 20.12
N VAL A 262 -8.67 -15.35 21.15
CA VAL A 262 -7.21 -15.15 21.14
C VAL A 262 -6.55 -16.52 21.05
N ARG A 263 -5.78 -16.74 19.98
CA ARG A 263 -5.04 -17.97 19.65
C ARG A 263 -3.58 -17.61 19.27
N PRO A 264 -2.67 -18.59 19.10
CA PRO A 264 -1.28 -18.33 18.70
C PRO A 264 -1.15 -17.46 17.44
N VAL A 265 -2.06 -17.60 16.48
CA VAL A 265 -2.26 -16.63 15.40
C VAL A 265 -3.60 -15.96 15.63
N THR A 266 -3.63 -14.65 15.81
CA THR A 266 -4.88 -13.91 16.03
C THR A 266 -5.06 -12.82 14.98
N ILE A 267 -6.23 -12.78 14.35
CA ILE A 267 -6.59 -11.77 13.34
C ILE A 267 -7.60 -10.81 13.96
N ALA A 268 -7.24 -9.54 14.07
CA ALA A 268 -8.05 -8.51 14.73
C ALA A 268 -8.36 -7.32 13.81
N THR A 269 -9.52 -6.69 13.99
CA THR A 269 -9.85 -5.49 13.20
C THR A 269 -9.38 -4.22 13.90
N TYR A 270 -8.90 -3.23 13.13
CA TYR A 270 -8.51 -1.92 13.65
C TYR A 270 -9.64 -1.24 14.45
N GLN A 271 -10.88 -1.41 14.01
CA GLN A 271 -12.05 -0.81 14.66
C GLN A 271 -12.22 -1.27 16.11
N VAL A 272 -11.91 -2.53 16.41
CA VAL A 272 -12.06 -3.07 17.77
C VAL A 272 -11.03 -2.47 18.71
N LEU A 273 -9.79 -2.29 18.26
CA LEU A 273 -8.73 -1.65 19.04
C LEU A 273 -9.01 -0.17 19.32
N THR A 274 -9.70 0.51 18.41
CA THR A 274 -10.02 1.95 18.54
C THR A 274 -11.36 2.22 19.25
N THR A 275 -12.13 1.18 19.57
CA THR A 275 -13.43 1.33 20.23
C THR A 275 -13.23 1.86 21.65
N LYS A 276 -13.82 3.02 21.94
CA LYS A 276 -13.80 3.63 23.28
C LYS A 276 -15.02 3.21 24.09
N ARG A 277 -14.80 2.83 25.35
CA ARG A 277 -15.85 2.66 26.34
C ARG A 277 -15.47 3.42 27.61
N LYS A 278 -16.29 4.41 27.99
CA LYS A 278 -16.04 5.28 29.15
C LYS A 278 -14.66 5.97 29.11
N GLY A 279 -14.20 6.38 27.92
CA GLY A 279 -12.91 7.04 27.74
C GLY A 279 -11.69 6.12 27.71
N LEU A 280 -11.86 4.83 28.01
CA LEU A 280 -10.82 3.80 27.94
C LEU A 280 -10.98 2.95 26.67
N TYR A 281 -9.91 2.29 26.25
CA TYR A 281 -9.90 1.39 25.11
C TYR A 281 -9.78 -0.05 25.64
N PRO A 282 -10.90 -0.74 25.87
CA PRO A 282 -10.93 -2.01 26.60
C PRO A 282 -10.28 -3.17 25.86
N HIS A 283 -10.00 -3.00 24.56
CA HIS A 283 -9.43 -4.04 23.71
C HIS A 283 -7.91 -3.88 23.49
N LEU A 284 -7.29 -2.86 24.09
CA LEU A 284 -5.82 -2.75 24.05
C LEU A 284 -5.13 -3.93 24.74
N GLU A 285 -5.77 -4.55 25.72
CA GLU A 285 -5.24 -5.74 26.40
C GLU A 285 -4.92 -6.88 25.41
N LEU A 286 -5.50 -6.89 24.20
CA LEU A 286 -5.13 -7.82 23.14
C LEU A 286 -3.64 -7.73 22.76
N LEU A 287 -3.09 -6.52 22.79
CA LEU A 287 -1.69 -6.26 22.44
C LEU A 287 -0.72 -6.92 23.42
N ASP A 288 -1.17 -7.14 24.65
CA ASP A 288 -0.43 -7.79 25.74
C ASP A 288 -0.98 -9.19 26.08
N ALA A 289 -2.02 -9.66 25.37
CA ALA A 289 -2.69 -10.92 25.67
C ALA A 289 -1.79 -12.15 25.43
N ARG A 290 -0.78 -12.00 24.57
CA ARG A 290 0.28 -12.98 24.30
C ARG A 290 1.57 -12.25 24.02
N ASP A 291 2.68 -12.98 24.12
CA ASP A 291 3.97 -12.47 23.72
C ASP A 291 4.17 -12.61 22.21
N TRP A 292 3.51 -11.73 21.46
CA TRP A 292 3.53 -11.74 20.00
C TRP A 292 4.96 -11.58 19.46
N GLY A 293 5.46 -12.56 18.70
CA GLY A 293 6.78 -12.45 18.05
C GLY A 293 6.75 -11.62 16.77
N LEU A 294 5.59 -11.59 16.09
CA LEU A 294 5.38 -10.79 14.88
C LEU A 294 4.03 -10.05 14.95
N ILE A 295 4.02 -8.79 14.56
CA ILE A 295 2.79 -8.02 14.35
C ILE A 295 2.70 -7.61 12.88
N LEU A 296 1.60 -7.98 12.24
CA LEU A 296 1.32 -7.75 10.83
C LEU A 296 0.23 -6.70 10.71
N TYR A 297 0.50 -5.62 9.98
CA TYR A 297 -0.47 -4.57 9.69
C TYR A 297 -0.85 -4.65 8.22
N ASP A 298 -2.10 -5.00 7.93
CA ASP A 298 -2.62 -5.01 6.56
C ASP A 298 -3.27 -3.66 6.21
N GLU A 299 -3.14 -3.26 4.94
CA GLU A 299 -3.53 -1.95 4.42
C GLU A 299 -3.14 -0.80 5.35
N VAL A 300 -1.84 -0.73 5.66
CA VAL A 300 -1.22 0.21 6.60
C VAL A 300 -1.64 1.68 6.37
N HIS A 301 -1.92 2.06 5.13
CA HIS A 301 -2.38 3.40 4.76
C HIS A 301 -3.75 3.77 5.39
N LEU A 302 -4.53 2.79 5.83
CA LEU A 302 -5.81 2.96 6.53
C LEU A 302 -5.69 2.95 8.06
N LEU A 303 -4.47 2.90 8.60
CA LEU A 303 -4.25 2.88 10.03
C LEU A 303 -4.85 4.13 10.71
N PRO A 304 -5.72 3.95 11.73
CA PRO A 304 -6.28 5.08 12.45
C PRO A 304 -5.23 5.81 13.31
N ALA A 305 -5.29 7.15 13.33
CA ALA A 305 -4.42 8.02 14.15
C ALA A 305 -4.26 7.59 15.63
N PRO A 306 -5.32 7.09 16.34
CA PRO A 306 -5.17 6.64 17.72
C PRO A 306 -4.26 5.43 17.88
N ILE A 307 -4.25 4.48 16.93
CA ILE A 307 -3.42 3.28 17.02
C ILE A 307 -1.94 3.68 17.11
N PHE A 308 -1.49 4.65 16.33
CA PHE A 308 -0.09 5.13 16.34
C PHE A 308 0.43 5.55 17.71
N ARG A 309 -0.41 6.15 18.55
CA ARG A 309 -0.02 6.61 19.89
C ARG A 309 -0.04 5.50 20.92
N MET A 310 -0.83 4.46 20.67
CA MET A 310 -1.21 3.44 21.66
C MET A 310 -0.40 2.16 21.50
N THR A 311 0.39 2.06 20.43
CA THR A 311 1.27 0.93 20.11
C THR A 311 2.74 1.22 20.48
N ALA A 312 3.00 2.23 21.32
CA ALA A 312 4.37 2.55 21.78
C ALA A 312 5.00 1.34 22.49
N ASP A 313 4.25 0.64 23.34
CA ASP A 313 4.71 -0.55 24.07
C ASP A 313 4.99 -1.76 23.15
N LEU A 314 4.40 -1.81 21.96
CA LEU A 314 4.66 -2.85 20.96
C LEU A 314 5.99 -2.64 20.20
N GLN A 315 6.74 -1.57 20.51
CA GLN A 315 7.95 -1.20 19.78
C GLN A 315 9.15 -2.13 19.93
N ALA A 316 9.13 -3.03 20.89
CA ALA A 316 10.16 -4.05 21.06
C ALA A 316 9.97 -5.30 20.18
N ARG A 317 8.85 -5.40 19.44
CA ARG A 317 8.48 -6.57 18.61
C ARG A 317 8.71 -6.32 17.12
N ARG A 318 8.91 -7.40 16.35
CA ARG A 318 9.03 -7.33 14.89
C ARG A 318 7.70 -6.94 14.28
N ARG A 319 7.73 -6.06 13.28
CA ARG A 319 6.52 -5.50 12.66
C ARG A 319 6.62 -5.41 11.16
N LEU A 320 5.66 -6.02 10.50
CA LEU A 320 5.52 -5.99 9.05
C LEU A 320 4.29 -5.16 8.69
N GLY A 321 4.50 -4.09 7.93
CA GLY A 321 3.42 -3.37 7.28
C GLY A 321 3.25 -3.85 5.84
N LEU A 322 2.04 -4.23 5.45
CA LEU A 322 1.70 -4.57 4.07
C LEU A 322 0.76 -3.50 3.51
N THR A 323 1.12 -2.94 2.35
CA THR A 323 0.26 -1.95 1.69
C THR A 323 0.48 -1.96 0.18
N ALA A 324 -0.51 -1.55 -0.60
CA ALA A 324 -0.33 -1.31 -2.03
C ALA A 324 0.17 0.10 -2.34
N THR A 325 0.14 0.99 -1.34
CA THR A 325 0.55 2.38 -1.47
C THR A 325 1.02 2.91 -0.13
N LEU A 326 2.07 3.72 -0.14
CA LEU A 326 2.50 4.45 1.05
C LEU A 326 1.92 5.84 1.16
N VAL A 327 1.34 6.36 0.05
CA VAL A 327 0.81 7.71 0.06
C VAL A 327 -0.39 7.79 1.02
N ARG A 328 -0.54 8.86 1.81
CA ARG A 328 -1.72 9.05 2.67
C ARG A 328 -2.43 10.34 2.33
N GLU A 329 -3.76 10.31 2.35
CA GLU A 329 -4.58 11.49 2.06
C GLU A 329 -4.41 12.62 3.08
N ASP A 330 -4.06 12.28 4.31
CA ASP A 330 -3.77 13.24 5.37
C ASP A 330 -2.30 13.71 5.40
N GLY A 331 -1.46 13.20 4.48
CA GLY A 331 -0.04 13.53 4.38
C GLY A 331 0.81 13.05 5.56
N ARG A 332 0.31 12.13 6.39
CA ARG A 332 1.00 11.65 7.61
C ARG A 332 1.68 10.30 7.42
N GLU A 333 2.34 10.13 6.29
CA GLU A 333 3.07 8.91 5.89
C GLU A 333 4.26 8.66 6.81
N ASP A 334 4.94 9.73 7.24
CA ASP A 334 6.02 9.69 8.22
C ASP A 334 5.64 8.96 9.52
N GLU A 335 4.37 9.01 9.91
CA GLU A 335 3.88 8.35 11.12
C GLU A 335 3.80 6.83 10.97
N VAL A 336 3.56 6.33 9.75
CA VAL A 336 3.63 4.90 9.44
C VAL A 336 5.05 4.40 9.63
N PHE A 337 6.04 5.10 9.07
CA PHE A 337 7.44 4.71 9.24
C PHE A 337 7.89 4.82 10.69
N SER A 338 7.34 5.80 11.42
CA SER A 338 7.58 5.97 12.85
C SER A 338 7.08 4.76 13.68
N LEU A 339 5.98 4.14 13.25
CA LEU A 339 5.32 3.07 13.98
C LEU A 339 5.89 1.70 13.61
N ILE A 340 5.88 1.38 12.31
CA ILE A 340 6.20 0.04 11.82
C ILE A 340 7.70 -0.07 11.52
N GLY A 341 8.30 1.00 11.04
CA GLY A 341 9.66 1.02 10.51
C GLY A 341 9.69 1.47 9.05
N PRO A 342 10.88 1.63 8.47
CA PRO A 342 11.05 2.21 7.15
C PRO A 342 10.47 1.32 6.03
N LYS A 343 10.34 1.88 4.83
CA LYS A 343 10.08 1.09 3.62
C LYS A 343 11.22 0.09 3.43
N ARG A 344 10.91 -1.20 3.45
CA ARG A 344 11.86 -2.31 3.26
C ARG A 344 11.86 -2.84 1.85
N TYR A 345 10.70 -2.85 1.21
CA TYR A 345 10.55 -3.37 -0.12
C TYR A 345 9.49 -2.57 -0.88
N ASP A 346 9.72 -2.37 -2.17
CA ASP A 346 8.82 -1.68 -3.08
C ASP A 346 8.96 -2.30 -4.46
N ALA A 347 7.90 -2.97 -4.92
CA ALA A 347 7.87 -3.52 -6.27
C ALA A 347 6.93 -2.69 -7.15
N PRO A 348 7.47 -1.98 -8.16
CA PRO A 348 6.67 -1.25 -9.14
C PRO A 348 5.69 -2.19 -9.87
N TRP A 349 4.49 -1.69 -10.15
CA TRP A 349 3.45 -2.43 -10.87
C TRP A 349 3.96 -3.01 -12.20
N LYS A 350 4.58 -2.16 -13.04
CA LYS A 350 5.11 -2.53 -14.35
C LYS A 350 6.15 -3.65 -14.31
N ASP A 351 6.94 -3.75 -13.24
CA ASP A 351 7.93 -4.82 -13.13
C ASP A 351 7.27 -6.17 -12.91
N ILE A 352 6.22 -6.21 -12.08
CA ILE A 352 5.46 -7.42 -11.78
C ILE A 352 4.61 -7.81 -13.00
N GLU A 353 4.06 -6.81 -13.70
CA GLU A 353 3.35 -6.99 -14.98
C GLU A 353 4.27 -7.56 -16.06
N ALA A 354 5.47 -6.99 -16.26
CA ALA A 354 6.46 -7.49 -17.23
C ALA A 354 6.95 -8.91 -16.94
N GLN A 355 6.83 -9.38 -15.70
CA GLN A 355 7.11 -10.75 -15.29
C GLN A 355 5.91 -11.70 -15.49
N GLY A 356 4.77 -11.20 -15.97
CA GLY A 356 3.54 -11.97 -16.20
C GLY A 356 2.77 -12.32 -14.93
N TYR A 357 3.08 -11.68 -13.81
CA TYR A 357 2.48 -11.99 -12.51
C TYR A 357 1.22 -11.19 -12.20
N ILE A 358 1.03 -10.07 -12.91
CA ILE A 358 -0.12 -9.18 -12.91
C ILE A 358 -0.46 -8.88 -14.38
N ALA A 359 -1.74 -8.72 -14.72
CA ALA A 359 -2.13 -8.40 -16.09
C ALA A 359 -1.95 -6.92 -16.43
N PRO A 360 -1.64 -6.62 -17.71
CA PRO A 360 -1.86 -5.29 -18.25
C PRO A 360 -3.35 -4.93 -18.12
N ALA A 361 -3.61 -3.72 -17.64
CA ALA A 361 -4.94 -3.13 -17.64
C ALA A 361 -4.94 -1.85 -18.49
N GLU A 362 -5.83 -1.79 -19.48
CA GLU A 362 -6.04 -0.60 -20.29
C GLU A 362 -7.09 0.30 -19.65
N CYS A 363 -6.67 1.48 -19.20
CA CYS A 363 -7.59 2.49 -18.69
C CYS A 363 -8.05 3.41 -19.82
N THR A 364 -9.35 3.45 -20.10
CA THR A 364 -9.96 4.34 -21.10
C THR A 364 -10.93 5.31 -20.42
N GLU A 365 -10.63 6.60 -20.47
CA GLU A 365 -11.57 7.67 -20.12
C GLU A 365 -12.42 8.01 -21.34
N VAL A 366 -13.72 7.80 -21.24
CA VAL A 366 -14.69 8.16 -22.27
C VAL A 366 -15.33 9.49 -21.89
N ARG A 367 -15.09 10.52 -22.70
CA ARG A 367 -15.63 11.86 -22.48
C ARG A 367 -16.97 12.04 -23.19
N LEU A 368 -17.99 12.29 -22.39
CA LEU A 368 -19.31 12.69 -22.84
C LEU A 368 -19.41 14.22 -22.83
N THR A 369 -19.79 14.81 -23.97
CA THR A 369 -20.14 16.23 -24.04
C THR A 369 -21.59 16.42 -23.60
N LEU A 370 -21.83 17.31 -22.64
CA LEU A 370 -23.19 17.66 -22.22
C LEU A 370 -23.98 18.29 -23.37
N PRO A 371 -25.24 17.89 -23.59
CA PRO A 371 -26.17 18.67 -24.39
C PRO A 371 -26.32 20.09 -23.83
N ASP A 372 -26.52 21.09 -24.70
CA ASP A 372 -26.62 22.51 -24.31
C ASP A 372 -27.67 22.76 -23.21
N SER A 373 -28.78 22.03 -23.23
CA SER A 373 -29.82 22.11 -22.21
C SER A 373 -29.33 21.70 -20.82
N GLU A 374 -28.58 20.60 -20.73
CA GLU A 374 -28.02 20.11 -19.46
C GLU A 374 -26.82 20.94 -19.02
N ARG A 375 -26.03 21.44 -19.98
CA ARG A 375 -24.91 22.35 -19.70
C ARG A 375 -25.40 23.64 -19.03
N MET A 376 -26.53 24.18 -19.46
CA MET A 376 -27.13 25.36 -18.83
C MET A 376 -27.58 25.06 -17.39
N VAL A 377 -28.29 23.94 -17.17
CA VAL A 377 -28.72 23.51 -15.82
C VAL A 377 -27.51 23.37 -14.89
N TYR A 378 -26.46 22.68 -15.36
CA TYR A 378 -25.21 22.50 -14.61
C TYR A 378 -24.52 23.83 -14.30
N ALA A 379 -24.44 24.76 -15.26
CA ALA A 379 -23.78 26.06 -15.07
C ALA A 379 -24.48 26.93 -14.01
N THR A 380 -25.81 26.83 -13.92
CA THR A 380 -26.62 27.54 -12.92
C THR A 380 -26.78 26.82 -11.59
N ALA A 381 -26.31 25.56 -11.49
CA ALA A 381 -26.44 24.78 -10.28
C ALA A 381 -25.45 25.22 -9.19
N GLU A 382 -25.85 25.04 -7.94
CA GLU A 382 -25.01 25.22 -6.76
C GLU A 382 -23.89 24.17 -6.72
N ALA A 383 -22.79 24.50 -6.04
CA ALA A 383 -21.59 23.65 -6.02
C ALA A 383 -21.86 22.21 -5.52
N GLU A 384 -22.79 22.05 -4.58
CA GLU A 384 -23.16 20.75 -3.99
C GLU A 384 -23.91 19.84 -4.99
N ASP A 385 -24.69 20.43 -5.90
CA ASP A 385 -25.51 19.71 -6.87
C ASP A 385 -24.76 19.41 -8.18
N ARG A 386 -23.77 20.23 -8.52
CA ARG A 386 -22.97 20.09 -9.75
C ARG A 386 -22.42 18.68 -9.91
N TYR A 387 -21.89 18.08 -8.85
CA TYR A 387 -21.34 16.73 -8.99
C TYR A 387 -22.40 15.71 -9.36
N ARG A 388 -23.56 15.72 -8.69
CA ARG A 388 -24.66 14.81 -9.01
C ARG A 388 -25.09 14.98 -10.46
N LEU A 389 -25.30 16.23 -10.90
CA LEU A 389 -25.70 16.54 -12.28
C LEU A 389 -24.68 16.04 -13.31
N ALA A 390 -23.38 16.22 -13.05
CA ALA A 390 -22.34 15.73 -13.94
C ALA A 390 -22.25 14.20 -13.95
N ALA A 391 -22.37 13.56 -12.78
CA ALA A 391 -22.27 12.11 -12.64
C ALA A 391 -23.48 11.36 -13.22
N THR A 392 -24.66 11.97 -13.19
CA THR A 392 -25.91 11.46 -13.76
C THR A 392 -26.30 12.17 -15.06
N ALA A 393 -25.32 12.71 -15.78
CA ALA A 393 -25.54 13.42 -17.05
C ALA A 393 -26.21 12.52 -18.08
N GLY A 394 -27.18 13.07 -18.81
CA GLY A 394 -27.90 12.35 -19.84
C GLY A 394 -26.95 11.89 -20.95
N GLY A 395 -27.05 10.60 -21.29
CA GLY A 395 -26.22 9.99 -22.34
C GLY A 395 -25.09 9.11 -21.80
N LYS A 396 -24.75 9.21 -20.51
CA LYS A 396 -23.79 8.27 -19.88
C LYS A 396 -24.27 6.83 -20.00
N GLU A 397 -25.57 6.60 -19.85
CA GLU A 397 -26.15 5.27 -19.94
C GLU A 397 -25.97 4.69 -21.35
N ARG A 398 -26.07 5.53 -22.39
CA ARG A 398 -25.82 5.12 -23.79
C ARG A 398 -24.35 4.77 -24.00
N VAL A 399 -23.44 5.56 -23.43
CA VAL A 399 -22.00 5.25 -23.46
C VAL A 399 -21.71 3.89 -22.82
N VAL A 400 -22.32 3.59 -21.66
CA VAL A 400 -22.17 2.28 -21.01
C VAL A 400 -22.69 1.15 -21.90
N GLU A 401 -23.84 1.30 -22.55
CA GLU A 401 -24.34 0.33 -23.54
C GLU A 401 -23.35 0.10 -24.67
N ASP A 402 -22.78 1.16 -25.24
CA ASP A 402 -21.84 1.07 -26.35
C ASP A 402 -20.52 0.39 -25.94
N ILE A 403 -20.07 0.60 -24.70
CA ILE A 403 -18.95 -0.14 -24.12
C ILE A 403 -19.30 -1.62 -23.97
N VAL A 404 -20.45 -1.97 -23.39
CA VAL A 404 -20.89 -3.36 -23.21
C VAL A 404 -20.99 -4.08 -24.56
N ARG A 405 -21.52 -3.42 -25.60
CA ARG A 405 -21.60 -3.98 -26.97
C ARG A 405 -20.22 -4.23 -27.59
N ARG A 406 -19.19 -3.49 -27.18
CA ARG A 406 -17.82 -3.62 -27.69
C ARG A 406 -17.11 -4.89 -27.17
N HIS A 407 -17.62 -5.48 -26.10
CA HIS A 407 -17.02 -6.62 -25.41
C HIS A 407 -17.93 -7.85 -25.44
N PRO A 408 -18.30 -8.37 -26.62
CA PRO A 408 -19.20 -9.51 -26.73
C PRO A 408 -18.59 -10.77 -26.12
N GLY A 409 -19.35 -11.45 -25.25
CA GLY A 409 -18.93 -12.68 -24.59
C GLY A 409 -17.94 -12.47 -23.43
N GLU A 410 -17.62 -11.22 -23.09
CA GLU A 410 -16.85 -10.89 -21.90
C GLU A 410 -17.78 -10.57 -20.72
N GLN A 411 -17.26 -10.77 -19.50
CA GLN A 411 -17.97 -10.42 -18.29
C GLN A 411 -17.72 -8.94 -17.99
N VAL A 412 -18.79 -8.14 -18.02
CA VAL A 412 -18.74 -6.70 -17.80
C VAL A 412 -19.36 -6.33 -16.45
N LEU A 413 -18.59 -5.67 -15.60
CA LEU A 413 -19.05 -5.15 -14.33
C LEU A 413 -19.28 -3.63 -14.41
N VAL A 414 -20.51 -3.18 -14.20
CA VAL A 414 -20.88 -1.77 -14.21
C VAL A 414 -21.00 -1.26 -12.77
N ILE A 415 -20.27 -0.19 -12.44
CA ILE A 415 -20.15 0.36 -11.08
C ILE A 415 -20.63 1.81 -11.06
N GLY A 416 -21.52 2.13 -10.12
CA GLY A 416 -22.02 3.50 -9.95
C GLY A 416 -22.34 3.87 -8.49
N GLN A 417 -22.51 5.16 -8.24
CA GLN A 417 -22.87 5.70 -6.93
C GLN A 417 -24.40 5.87 -6.77
N TYR A 418 -25.09 6.32 -7.83
CA TYR A 418 -26.48 6.77 -7.75
C TYR A 418 -27.44 5.63 -8.11
N LEU A 419 -28.34 5.27 -7.19
CA LEU A 419 -29.23 4.11 -7.35
C LEU A 419 -30.16 4.25 -8.56
N ASP A 420 -30.80 5.41 -8.74
CA ASP A 420 -31.70 5.66 -9.87
C ASP A 420 -31.00 5.41 -11.23
N GLN A 421 -29.77 5.90 -11.38
CA GLN A 421 -28.95 5.67 -12.58
C GLN A 421 -28.62 4.18 -12.76
N LEU A 422 -28.36 3.44 -11.68
CA LEU A 422 -28.05 2.02 -11.75
C LEU A 422 -29.28 1.16 -12.08
N GLU A 423 -30.46 1.56 -11.63
CA GLU A 423 -31.73 0.93 -11.98
C GLU A 423 -32.04 1.12 -13.47
N ASP A 424 -31.83 2.34 -14.00
CA ASP A 424 -31.96 2.62 -15.42
C ASP A 424 -30.98 1.80 -16.26
N LEU A 425 -29.71 1.72 -15.84
CA LEU A 425 -28.70 0.87 -16.49
C LEU A 425 -29.05 -0.61 -16.43
N SER A 426 -29.55 -1.09 -15.29
CA SER A 426 -30.00 -2.47 -15.11
C SER A 426 -31.10 -2.84 -16.10
N ALA A 427 -32.10 -1.97 -16.27
CA ALA A 427 -33.18 -2.16 -17.23
C ALA A 427 -32.69 -2.12 -18.68
N ARG A 428 -31.79 -1.19 -19.02
CA ARG A 428 -31.25 -1.03 -20.38
C ARG A 428 -30.31 -2.14 -20.81
N LEU A 429 -29.55 -2.69 -19.86
CA LEU A 429 -28.58 -3.77 -20.09
C LEU A 429 -29.17 -5.18 -19.89
N ASP A 430 -30.43 -5.28 -19.45
CA ASP A 430 -31.07 -6.54 -19.02
C ASP A 430 -30.18 -7.32 -18.02
N ALA A 431 -29.67 -6.60 -17.01
CA ALA A 431 -28.65 -7.09 -16.10
C ALA A 431 -29.08 -6.92 -14.64
N PRO A 432 -28.79 -7.88 -13.74
CA PRO A 432 -29.13 -7.74 -12.33
C PRO A 432 -28.34 -6.61 -11.65
N VAL A 433 -28.99 -5.94 -10.68
CA VAL A 433 -28.38 -4.88 -9.87
C VAL A 433 -28.21 -5.31 -8.42
N ILE A 434 -27.02 -5.05 -7.86
CA ILE A 434 -26.69 -5.24 -6.46
C ILE A 434 -26.61 -3.88 -5.78
N THR A 435 -27.44 -3.69 -4.75
CA THR A 435 -27.47 -2.47 -3.93
C THR A 435 -27.19 -2.79 -2.46
N GLY A 436 -27.17 -1.75 -1.61
CA GLY A 436 -27.05 -1.93 -0.17
C GLY A 436 -28.23 -2.71 0.45
N ALA A 437 -29.39 -2.74 -0.21
CA ALA A 437 -30.56 -3.48 0.23
C ALA A 437 -30.54 -4.97 -0.20
N THR A 438 -29.68 -5.35 -1.14
CA THR A 438 -29.55 -6.75 -1.59
C THR A 438 -29.02 -7.61 -0.43
N SER A 439 -29.75 -8.69 -0.10
CA SER A 439 -29.38 -9.61 0.97
C SER A 439 -28.02 -10.29 0.70
N VAL A 440 -27.34 -10.73 1.78
CA VAL A 440 -26.03 -11.41 1.67
C VAL A 440 -26.12 -12.65 0.78
N ASN A 441 -27.12 -13.51 0.99
CA ASN A 441 -27.30 -14.73 0.21
C ASN A 441 -27.53 -14.45 -1.28
N GLN A 442 -28.40 -13.49 -1.59
CA GLN A 442 -28.68 -13.12 -2.99
C GLN A 442 -27.45 -12.53 -3.67
N ARG A 443 -26.68 -11.72 -2.93
CA ARG A 443 -25.42 -11.14 -3.41
C ARG A 443 -24.38 -12.21 -3.72
N GLU A 444 -24.18 -13.17 -2.81
CA GLU A 444 -23.26 -14.30 -3.01
C GLU A 444 -23.67 -15.16 -4.22
N GLN A 445 -24.97 -15.40 -4.39
CA GLN A 445 -25.51 -16.10 -5.55
C GLN A 445 -25.21 -15.36 -6.86
N LEU A 446 -25.53 -14.07 -6.96
CA LEU A 446 -25.29 -13.27 -8.16
C LEU A 446 -23.80 -13.19 -8.51
N PHE A 447 -22.92 -13.07 -7.50
CA PHE A 447 -21.48 -13.11 -7.72
C PHE A 447 -20.99 -14.49 -8.17
N ALA A 448 -21.55 -15.58 -7.66
CA ALA A 448 -21.23 -16.92 -8.12
C ALA A 448 -21.64 -17.15 -9.58
N GLN A 449 -22.86 -16.73 -9.96
CA GLN A 449 -23.37 -16.80 -11.33
C GLN A 449 -22.55 -15.95 -12.29
N PHE A 450 -22.18 -14.73 -11.87
CA PHE A 450 -21.28 -13.88 -12.63
C PHE A 450 -19.92 -14.57 -12.81
N ARG A 451 -19.27 -15.09 -11.76
CA ARG A 451 -17.99 -15.83 -11.88
C ARG A 451 -18.07 -17.05 -12.80
N ALA A 452 -19.19 -17.77 -12.78
CA ALA A 452 -19.44 -18.92 -13.64
C ALA A 452 -19.65 -18.56 -15.13
N GLY A 453 -19.85 -17.28 -15.45
CA GLY A 453 -20.14 -16.81 -16.80
C GLY A 453 -21.61 -16.94 -17.19
N GLU A 454 -22.48 -17.29 -16.26
CA GLU A 454 -23.94 -17.36 -16.49
C GLU A 454 -24.54 -15.95 -16.65
N LEU A 455 -23.96 -14.96 -15.95
CA LEU A 455 -24.30 -13.55 -16.08
C LEU A 455 -23.19 -12.82 -16.82
N PRO A 456 -23.42 -12.32 -18.05
CA PRO A 456 -22.41 -11.58 -18.80
C PRO A 456 -22.24 -10.16 -18.27
N VAL A 457 -23.29 -9.56 -17.68
CA VAL A 457 -23.26 -8.20 -17.16
C VAL A 457 -23.81 -8.17 -15.75
N LEU A 458 -23.17 -7.41 -14.87
CA LEU A 458 -23.62 -7.21 -13.50
C LEU A 458 -23.47 -5.72 -13.12
N VAL A 459 -24.53 -5.15 -12.53
CA VAL A 459 -24.54 -3.75 -12.09
C VAL A 459 -24.40 -3.70 -10.56
N VAL A 460 -23.48 -2.89 -10.03
CA VAL A 460 -23.17 -2.85 -8.61
C VAL A 460 -23.10 -1.41 -8.10
N SER A 461 -23.78 -1.14 -6.98
CA SER A 461 -23.69 0.14 -6.31
C SER A 461 -22.48 0.26 -5.38
N LYS A 462 -21.96 1.47 -5.22
CA LYS A 462 -20.84 1.78 -4.31
C LYS A 462 -21.06 1.25 -2.89
N VAL A 463 -22.29 1.28 -2.37
CA VAL A 463 -22.59 0.86 -0.99
C VAL A 463 -22.45 -0.65 -0.81
N ALA A 464 -22.65 -1.44 -1.87
CA ALA A 464 -22.35 -2.88 -1.87
C ALA A 464 -20.84 -3.17 -1.98
N ASN A 465 -20.03 -2.15 -2.31
CA ASN A 465 -18.63 -2.26 -2.70
C ASN A 465 -17.62 -2.16 -1.54
N PHE A 466 -18.04 -1.66 -0.36
CA PHE A 466 -17.11 -1.35 0.75
C PHE A 466 -16.63 -2.55 1.58
N SER A 467 -17.18 -3.74 1.36
CA SER A 467 -16.98 -4.85 2.30
C SER A 467 -16.79 -6.22 1.64
N ILE A 468 -16.68 -6.35 0.31
CA ILE A 468 -16.77 -7.66 -0.34
C ILE A 468 -15.80 -7.79 -1.52
N ASP A 469 -15.29 -9.00 -1.69
CA ASP A 469 -14.51 -9.49 -2.84
C ASP A 469 -15.36 -9.40 -4.12
N LEU A 470 -15.13 -8.37 -4.92
CA LEU A 470 -15.78 -8.22 -6.22
C LEU A 470 -15.35 -9.38 -7.12
N PRO A 471 -16.25 -9.94 -7.93
CA PRO A 471 -15.88 -11.01 -8.82
C PRO A 471 -14.88 -10.51 -9.88
N GLU A 472 -13.97 -11.38 -10.28
CA GLU A 472 -13.03 -11.10 -11.37
C GLU A 472 -13.83 -10.78 -12.65
N ALA A 473 -13.51 -9.65 -13.29
CA ALA A 473 -14.14 -9.20 -14.52
C ALA A 473 -13.07 -8.86 -15.57
N SER A 474 -13.38 -9.16 -16.84
CA SER A 474 -12.53 -8.76 -17.97
C SER A 474 -12.67 -7.26 -18.25
N VAL A 475 -13.88 -6.73 -18.02
CA VAL A 475 -14.22 -5.33 -18.29
C VAL A 475 -14.91 -4.74 -17.08
N ALA A 476 -14.40 -3.61 -16.60
CA ALA A 476 -15.05 -2.81 -15.55
C ALA A 476 -15.40 -1.42 -16.08
N VAL A 477 -16.64 -1.00 -15.89
CA VAL A 477 -17.16 0.30 -16.34
C VAL A 477 -17.62 1.11 -15.13
N GLN A 478 -16.92 2.21 -14.83
CA GLN A 478 -17.32 3.18 -13.81
C GLN A 478 -18.13 4.30 -14.45
N VAL A 479 -19.45 4.32 -14.20
CA VAL A 479 -20.36 5.35 -14.75
C VAL A 479 -20.43 6.60 -13.87
N SER A 480 -20.48 6.39 -12.56
CA SER A 480 -20.45 7.44 -11.55
C SER A 480 -19.51 7.01 -10.44
N GLY A 481 -18.44 7.79 -10.26
CA GLY A 481 -17.55 7.63 -9.14
C GLY A 481 -18.10 8.29 -7.89
N SER A 482 -17.26 8.34 -6.88
CA SER A 482 -17.50 9.13 -5.69
C SER A 482 -16.14 9.62 -5.22
N PHE A 483 -16.06 10.80 -4.63
CA PHE A 483 -14.81 11.26 -4.04
C PHE A 483 -14.48 10.46 -2.79
N GLY A 484 -13.69 9.41 -3.00
CA GLY A 484 -12.85 8.78 -2.00
C GLY A 484 -11.41 8.78 -2.50
N SER A 485 -10.53 8.13 -1.74
CA SER A 485 -9.10 8.05 -2.05
C SER A 485 -8.85 7.52 -3.46
N ARG A 486 -8.08 8.30 -4.24
CA ARG A 486 -7.54 7.93 -5.57
C ARG A 486 -6.89 6.53 -5.54
N GLN A 487 -6.37 6.18 -4.38
CA GLN A 487 -5.71 4.91 -4.10
C GLN A 487 -6.69 3.77 -3.92
N GLU A 488 -7.82 4.02 -3.26
CA GLU A 488 -8.86 3.03 -3.07
C GLU A 488 -9.43 2.61 -4.43
N GLU A 489 -9.61 3.57 -5.35
CA GLU A 489 -10.06 3.28 -6.72
C GLU A 489 -9.05 2.42 -7.51
N ALA A 490 -7.75 2.75 -7.48
CA ALA A 490 -6.74 1.96 -8.18
C ALA A 490 -6.51 0.57 -7.56
N GLN A 491 -6.58 0.45 -6.23
CA GLN A 491 -6.52 -0.84 -5.55
C GLN A 491 -7.74 -1.70 -5.88
N ARG A 492 -8.93 -1.10 -5.93
CA ARG A 492 -10.15 -1.78 -6.38
C ARG A 492 -10.00 -2.26 -7.82
N LEU A 493 -9.48 -1.42 -8.70
CA LEU A 493 -9.23 -1.74 -10.11
C LEU A 493 -8.29 -2.95 -10.25
N GLY A 494 -7.17 -2.97 -9.51
CA GLY A 494 -6.25 -4.11 -9.51
C GLY A 494 -6.79 -5.39 -8.85
N ARG A 495 -7.86 -5.31 -8.04
CA ARG A 495 -8.57 -6.48 -7.51
C ARG A 495 -9.65 -6.99 -8.46
N LEU A 496 -10.33 -6.07 -9.15
CA LEU A 496 -11.39 -6.36 -10.13
C LEU A 496 -10.87 -7.01 -11.39
N LEU A 497 -9.75 -6.50 -11.89
CA LEU A 497 -9.20 -6.86 -13.17
C LEU A 497 -8.16 -7.95 -12.98
N ARG A 498 -8.47 -9.15 -13.48
CA ARG A 498 -7.52 -10.25 -13.56
C ARG A 498 -7.52 -10.83 -14.97
N PRO A 499 -6.34 -11.26 -15.46
CA PRO A 499 -6.26 -11.89 -16.76
C PRO A 499 -7.07 -13.18 -16.71
N LYS A 500 -7.90 -13.38 -17.72
CA LYS A 500 -8.48 -14.70 -17.94
C LYS A 500 -7.43 -15.62 -18.54
N ALA A 501 -7.63 -16.93 -18.39
CA ALA A 501 -6.72 -17.97 -18.88
C ALA A 501 -6.49 -17.93 -20.41
N ASP A 502 -7.30 -17.15 -21.13
CA ASP A 502 -7.23 -16.89 -22.57
C ASP A 502 -6.27 -15.74 -22.95
N GLY A 503 -5.66 -15.06 -21.98
CA GLY A 503 -4.61 -14.06 -22.20
C GLY A 503 -5.12 -12.68 -22.64
N LYS A 504 -6.43 -12.43 -22.58
CA LYS A 504 -7.01 -11.13 -22.95
C LYS A 504 -6.68 -10.03 -21.95
N THR A 505 -6.39 -8.83 -22.47
CA THR A 505 -6.11 -7.63 -21.69
C THR A 505 -7.35 -7.20 -20.90
N ALA A 506 -7.15 -6.77 -19.65
CA ALA A 506 -8.27 -6.28 -18.84
C ALA A 506 -8.58 -4.82 -19.18
N HIS A 507 -9.86 -4.47 -19.29
CA HIS A 507 -10.28 -3.12 -19.68
C HIS A 507 -10.99 -2.38 -18.55
N PHE A 508 -10.55 -1.16 -18.26
CA PHE A 508 -11.20 -0.25 -17.34
C PHE A 508 -11.70 0.99 -18.05
N TYR A 509 -13.03 1.17 -18.07
CA TYR A 509 -13.65 2.35 -18.62
C TYR A 509 -14.12 3.29 -17.51
N THR A 510 -13.84 4.58 -17.64
CA THR A 510 -14.52 5.61 -16.86
C THR A 510 -15.33 6.50 -17.79
N VAL A 511 -16.61 6.68 -17.52
CA VAL A 511 -17.47 7.61 -18.26
C VAL A 511 -17.47 8.97 -17.56
N VAL A 512 -16.89 9.98 -18.20
CA VAL A 512 -16.64 11.31 -17.62
C VAL A 512 -17.37 12.39 -18.41
N THR A 513 -18.03 13.29 -17.70
CA THR A 513 -18.71 14.42 -18.33
C THR A 513 -17.76 15.60 -18.55
N ARG A 514 -17.57 16.00 -19.80
CA ARG A 514 -16.66 17.08 -20.22
C ARG A 514 -17.09 18.44 -19.67
N ASP A 515 -16.12 19.31 -19.37
CA ASP A 515 -16.30 20.67 -18.86
C ASP A 515 -17.08 20.73 -17.52
N THR A 516 -17.00 19.66 -16.73
CA THR A 516 -17.63 19.59 -15.40
C THR A 516 -16.62 19.22 -14.33
N VAL A 517 -17.05 19.32 -13.07
CA VAL A 517 -16.27 18.86 -11.92
C VAL A 517 -15.86 17.39 -12.08
N ASP A 518 -16.68 16.55 -12.73
CA ASP A 518 -16.37 15.14 -13.00
C ASP A 518 -15.04 14.98 -13.77
N GLN A 519 -14.76 15.88 -14.73
CA GLN A 519 -13.49 15.90 -15.48
C GLN A 519 -12.30 16.34 -14.63
N GLU A 520 -12.48 17.32 -13.74
CA GLU A 520 -11.41 17.75 -12.81
C GLU A 520 -10.96 16.58 -11.93
N PHE A 521 -11.93 15.80 -11.45
CA PHE A 521 -11.64 14.63 -10.64
C PHE A 521 -11.03 13.48 -11.44
N ALA A 522 -11.50 13.27 -12.67
CA ALA A 522 -10.90 12.31 -13.56
C ALA A 522 -9.41 12.63 -13.86
N ALA A 523 -9.05 13.91 -14.00
CA ALA A 523 -7.66 14.36 -14.17
C ALA A 523 -6.76 14.06 -12.95
N HIS A 524 -7.32 14.01 -11.74
CA HIS A 524 -6.59 13.57 -10.56
C HIS A 524 -6.36 12.05 -10.54
N ARG A 525 -7.36 11.27 -10.96
CA ARG A 525 -7.23 9.81 -11.13
C ARG A 525 -6.23 9.46 -12.23
N GLN A 526 -6.31 10.15 -13.37
CA GLN A 526 -5.38 9.99 -14.49
C GLN A 526 -3.93 10.13 -14.03
N ARG A 527 -3.62 11.21 -13.29
CA ARG A 527 -2.27 11.42 -12.75
C ARG A 527 -1.82 10.26 -11.87
N PHE A 528 -2.69 9.80 -10.96
CA PHE A 528 -2.36 8.70 -10.08
C PHE A 528 -2.12 7.39 -10.85
N LEU A 529 -3.02 7.01 -11.77
CA LEU A 529 -2.87 5.80 -12.58
C LEU A 529 -1.61 5.85 -13.47
N ALA A 530 -1.32 7.01 -14.07
CA ALA A 530 -0.10 7.20 -14.85
C ALA A 530 1.17 7.12 -13.99
N GLU A 531 1.16 7.66 -12.76
CA GLU A 531 2.27 7.56 -11.80
C GLU A 531 2.54 6.11 -11.36
N GLN A 532 1.50 5.27 -11.32
CA GLN A 532 1.61 3.83 -11.06
C GLN A 532 2.00 3.01 -12.31
N GLY A 533 2.01 3.64 -13.49
CA GLY A 533 2.41 3.02 -14.75
C GLY A 533 1.27 2.36 -15.55
N TYR A 534 0.00 2.64 -15.27
CA TYR A 534 -1.11 2.14 -16.10
C TYR A 534 -1.13 2.83 -17.48
N SER A 535 -1.42 2.07 -18.54
CA SER A 535 -1.77 2.63 -19.85
C SER A 535 -3.07 3.40 -19.73
N TYR A 536 -3.07 4.66 -20.19
CA TYR A 536 -4.22 5.56 -20.07
C TYR A 536 -4.52 6.27 -21.38
N ARG A 537 -5.75 6.10 -21.88
CA ARG A 537 -6.25 6.73 -23.11
C ARG A 537 -7.51 7.53 -22.82
N ILE A 538 -7.64 8.66 -23.51
CA ILE A 538 -8.87 9.47 -23.50
C ILE A 538 -9.50 9.32 -24.89
N VAL A 539 -10.79 9.00 -24.92
CA VAL A 539 -11.60 8.89 -26.15
C VAL A 539 -12.88 9.69 -25.98
N ASP A 540 -13.43 10.16 -27.10
CA ASP A 540 -14.74 10.82 -27.08
C ASP A 540 -15.86 9.78 -27.20
N ALA A 541 -16.97 10.05 -26.52
CA ALA A 541 -18.15 9.18 -26.53
C ALA A 541 -18.69 8.93 -27.95
N GLU A 542 -18.51 9.89 -28.85
CA GLU A 542 -18.90 9.80 -30.26
C GLU A 542 -18.00 8.84 -31.04
N ASP A 543 -16.71 8.80 -30.73
CA ASP A 543 -15.75 7.91 -31.39
C ASP A 543 -15.91 6.44 -30.97
N LEU A 544 -16.66 6.19 -29.88
CA LEU A 544 -17.02 4.83 -29.50
C LEU A 544 -17.94 4.17 -30.53
N THR A 545 -18.68 4.87 -31.37
CA THR A 545 -19.54 4.15 -32.34
C THR A 545 -18.79 3.62 -33.57
N ASP A 546 -17.59 4.15 -33.87
CA ASP A 546 -16.95 3.97 -35.18
C ASP A 546 -15.73 3.02 -35.21
N THR A 547 -15.28 2.49 -34.08
CA THR A 547 -14.06 1.66 -34.02
C THR A 547 -14.28 0.33 -33.30
N ALA A 548 -14.46 -0.78 -34.03
CA ALA A 548 -14.22 -2.09 -33.43
C ALA A 548 -12.80 -2.11 -32.83
N LEU A 549 -12.63 -2.72 -31.64
CA LEU A 549 -11.29 -2.91 -31.07
C LEU A 549 -10.40 -3.58 -32.14
N PRO A 550 -9.16 -3.10 -32.36
CA PRO A 550 -8.22 -3.83 -33.20
C PRO A 550 -8.16 -5.26 -32.66
N ALA A 551 -8.35 -6.26 -33.52
CA ALA A 551 -8.12 -7.64 -33.12
C ALA A 551 -6.67 -7.76 -32.66
N ASP A 552 -6.47 -8.21 -31.41
CA ASP A 552 -5.15 -8.48 -30.84
C ASP A 552 -4.30 -9.24 -31.86
N SER A 553 -3.17 -8.63 -32.25
CA SER A 553 -2.20 -9.18 -33.20
C SER A 553 -1.11 -9.98 -32.49
#